data_AF-A0A1C5L417-F1
#
_entry.id   AF-A0A1C5L417-F1
#
_cell.length_a   1.000
_cell.length_b   1.000
_cell.length_c   1.000
_cell.angle_alpha   90.00
_cell.angle_beta   90.00
_cell.angle_gamma   90.00
#
_symmetry.space_group_name_H-M   'P 1'
#
loop_
_entity.id
_entity.type
_entity.pdbx_description
1 polymer ?
#
loop_
_entity_poly.entity_id
_entity_poly.type
_entity_poly.pdbx_seq_one_letter_code
_entity_poly.pdbx_strand_id
1 'polypeptide(L)'
;MLKNKMARQYLLLEKRGASLEELEKVTLGGLRRAVFDGDVETGSVMSGQVAGMLHEIRPLRQIFEELYAGGKAVLEATGQQWR
;
A
#
# COMPACT_ATOMS: atom_id res chain seq x y z
N MET A 1 -1.94 -4.06 -3.90
CA MET A 1 -0.48 -4.11 -3.69
C MET A 1 0.22 -3.25 -4.74
N LEU A 2 1.42 -2.77 -4.44
CA LEU A 2 2.23 -2.04 -5.40
C LEU A 2 2.62 -2.96 -6.57
N LYS A 3 2.59 -2.44 -7.80
CA LYS A 3 2.86 -3.24 -9.00
C LYS A 3 4.35 -3.58 -9.06
N ASN A 4 4.69 -4.86 -8.91
CA ASN A 4 6.07 -5.38 -9.03
C ASN A 4 6.12 -6.68 -9.87
N LYS A 5 7.26 -7.38 -9.89
CA LYS A 5 7.44 -8.59 -10.71
C LYS A 5 6.52 -9.72 -10.24
N MET A 6 6.40 -9.93 -8.92
CA MET A 6 5.49 -10.92 -8.35
C MET A 6 4.03 -10.68 -8.79
N ALA A 7 3.53 -9.45 -8.64
CA ALA A 7 2.15 -9.11 -9.01
C ALA A 7 1.88 -9.36 -10.52
N ARG A 8 2.84 -9.06 -11.39
CA ARG A 8 2.72 -9.33 -12.84
C ARG A 8 2.71 -10.83 -13.13
N GLN A 9 3.57 -11.60 -12.48
CA GLN A 9 3.62 -13.06 -12.63
C GLN A 9 2.31 -13.70 -12.17
N TYR A 10 1.79 -13.29 -11.01
CA TYR A 10 0.50 -13.75 -10.50
C TYR A 10 -0.62 -13.52 -11.53
N LEU A 11 -0.73 -12.30 -12.06
CA LEU A 11 -1.74 -11.96 -13.07
C LEU A 11 -1.56 -12.75 -14.38
N LEU A 12 -0.33 -13.07 -14.78
CA LEU A 12 -0.08 -13.90 -15.95
C LEU A 12 -0.51 -15.35 -15.74
N LEU A 13 -0.28 -15.91 -14.56
CA LEU A 13 -0.71 -17.26 -14.20
C LEU A 13 -2.23 -17.35 -14.10
N GLU A 14 -2.86 -16.38 -13.44
CA GLU A 14 -4.32 -16.28 -13.34
C GLU A 14 -4.96 -16.23 -14.74
N LYS A 15 -4.43 -15.41 -15.66
CA LYS A 15 -4.89 -15.33 -17.06
C LYS A 15 -4.72 -16.63 -17.85
N ARG A 16 -3.80 -17.50 -17.44
CA ARG A 16 -3.55 -18.81 -18.07
C ARG A 16 -4.40 -19.92 -17.45
N GLY A 17 -5.23 -19.62 -16.45
CA GLY A 17 -6.02 -20.61 -15.74
C GLY A 17 -5.20 -21.51 -14.84
N ALA A 18 -4.09 -20.99 -14.28
CA ALA A 18 -3.29 -21.72 -13.30
C ALA A 18 -4.13 -22.16 -12.09
N SER A 19 -3.75 -23.30 -11.51
CA SER A 19 -4.38 -23.83 -10.31
C SER A 19 -4.14 -22.94 -9.09
N LEU A 20 -4.96 -23.11 -8.06
CA LEU A 20 -4.80 -22.41 -6.78
C LEU A 20 -3.40 -22.67 -6.19
N GLU A 21 -2.90 -23.91 -6.25
CA GLU A 21 -1.59 -24.27 -5.72
C GLU A 21 -0.44 -23.54 -6.44
N GLU A 22 -0.54 -23.36 -7.76
CA GLU A 22 0.44 -22.60 -8.54
C GLU A 22 0.42 -21.11 -8.20
N LEU A 23 -0.76 -20.54 -7.95
CA LEU A 23 -0.92 -19.15 -7.51
C LEU A 23 -0.38 -18.94 -6.08
N GLU A 24 -0.63 -19.90 -5.18
CA GLU A 24 -0.11 -19.89 -3.82
C GLU A 24 1.42 -19.94 -3.79
N LYS A 25 2.05 -20.78 -4.61
CA LYS A 25 3.53 -20.84 -4.69
C LYS A 25 4.17 -19.49 -4.98
N VAL A 26 3.53 -18.63 -5.76
CA VAL A 26 4.04 -17.28 -6.08
C VAL A 26 3.90 -16.31 -4.90
N THR A 27 2.82 -16.43 -4.13
CA THR A 27 2.49 -15.48 -3.06
C THR A 27 2.99 -15.92 -1.68
N LEU A 28 3.27 -17.22 -1.49
CA LEU A 28 3.69 -17.82 -0.23
C LEU A 28 4.92 -17.10 0.33
N GLY A 29 4.81 -16.64 1.58
CA GLY A 29 5.89 -15.90 2.26
C GLY A 29 6.19 -14.50 1.66
N GLY A 30 5.41 -14.03 0.69
CA GLY A 30 5.68 -12.79 -0.03
C GLY A 30 5.71 -11.56 0.88
N LEU A 31 4.82 -11.47 1.87
CA LEU A 31 4.81 -10.35 2.82
C LEU A 31 6.11 -10.28 3.62
N ARG A 32 6.59 -11.43 4.12
CA ARG A 32 7.84 -11.50 4.88
C ARG A 32 9.01 -11.03 4.03
N ARG A 33 9.13 -11.53 2.79
CA ARG A 33 10.19 -11.13 1.86
C ARG A 33 10.22 -9.62 1.64
N ALA A 34 9.06 -9.00 1.44
CA ALA A 34 8.97 -7.56 1.24
C ALA A 34 9.31 -6.75 2.51
N VAL A 35 8.79 -7.15 3.67
CA VAL A 35 8.86 -6.36 4.92
C VAL A 35 10.18 -6.57 5.67
N PHE A 36 10.60 -7.82 5.84
CA PHE A 36 11.78 -8.16 6.63
C PHE A 36 13.04 -8.22 5.77
N ASP A 37 12.94 -8.82 4.58
CA ASP A 37 14.11 -9.07 3.73
C ASP A 37 14.34 -7.94 2.70
N GLY A 38 13.42 -6.98 2.60
CA GLY A 38 13.52 -5.82 1.70
C GLY A 38 13.31 -6.15 0.21
N ASP A 39 12.85 -7.34 -0.13
CA ASP A 39 12.61 -7.77 -1.51
C ASP A 39 11.30 -7.17 -2.05
N VAL A 40 11.43 -5.99 -2.67
CA VAL A 40 10.32 -5.29 -3.32
C VAL A 40 10.00 -5.81 -4.72
N GLU A 41 10.84 -6.67 -5.30
CA GLU A 41 10.64 -7.18 -6.66
C GLU A 41 9.77 -8.44 -6.66
N THR A 42 10.11 -9.42 -5.80
CA THR A 42 9.43 -10.72 -5.72
C THR A 42 8.64 -10.92 -4.41
N GLY A 43 8.71 -9.96 -3.49
CA GLY A 43 7.86 -9.90 -2.30
C GLY A 43 6.47 -9.31 -2.57
N SER A 44 5.59 -9.40 -1.58
CA SER A 44 4.25 -8.79 -1.58
C SER A 44 4.32 -7.42 -0.91
N VAL A 45 4.54 -6.37 -1.71
CA VAL A 45 4.55 -4.98 -1.25
C VAL A 45 3.10 -4.48 -1.12
N MET A 46 2.49 -4.75 0.03
CA MET A 46 1.13 -4.34 0.32
C MET A 46 1.05 -2.84 0.65
N SER A 47 0.28 -2.10 -0.14
CA SER A 47 0.04 -0.67 0.04
C SER A 47 -1.35 -0.29 -0.48
N GLY A 48 -1.93 0.76 0.09
CA GLY A 48 -3.14 1.40 -0.42
C GLY A 48 -2.87 2.28 -1.63
N GLN A 49 -3.93 2.71 -2.34
CA GLN A 49 -3.81 3.58 -3.52
C GLN A 49 -3.21 4.96 -3.19
N VAL A 50 -3.46 5.45 -1.97
CA VAL A 50 -2.93 6.74 -1.48
C VAL A 50 -1.42 6.76 -1.29
N ALA A 51 -0.72 5.62 -1.44
CA ALA A 51 0.73 5.55 -1.28
C ALA A 51 1.49 6.51 -2.21
N GLY A 52 0.93 6.87 -3.37
CA GLY A 52 1.51 7.87 -4.28
C GLY A 52 1.54 9.30 -3.73
N MET A 53 0.81 9.59 -2.65
CA MET A 53 0.82 10.89 -1.96
C MET A 53 1.92 10.98 -0.89
N LEU A 54 2.63 9.89 -0.62
CA LEU A 54 3.68 9.84 0.39
C LEU A 54 5.04 10.15 -0.26
N HIS A 55 5.64 11.27 0.13
CA HIS A 55 6.92 11.75 -0.43
C HIS A 55 8.05 11.84 0.61
N GLU A 56 7.76 11.51 1.86
CA GLU A 56 8.67 11.67 2.98
C GLU A 56 8.47 10.59 4.04
N ILE A 57 9.53 10.35 4.81
CA ILE A 57 9.49 9.48 6.00
C ILE A 57 9.26 10.38 7.21
N ARG A 58 8.21 10.09 7.98
CA ARG A 58 7.84 10.88 9.16
C ARG A 58 7.76 10.01 10.42
N PRO A 59 8.11 10.56 11.59
CA PRO A 59 7.80 9.93 12.87
C PRO A 59 6.30 9.77 13.07
N LEU A 60 5.90 8.73 13.81
CA LEU A 60 4.50 8.43 14.08
C LEU A 60 3.73 9.60 14.71
N ARG A 61 4.38 10.31 15.65
CA ARG A 61 3.82 11.50 16.31
C ARG A 61 3.37 12.55 15.29
N GLN A 62 4.28 12.90 14.37
CA GLN A 62 4.03 13.93 13.37
C GLN A 62 2.87 13.55 12.46
N ILE A 63 2.80 12.28 12.03
CA ILE A 63 1.69 11.77 11.22
C ILE A 63 0.34 12.01 11.91
N PHE A 64 0.22 11.67 13.20
CA PHE A 64 -1.03 11.87 13.93
C PHE A 64 -1.37 13.34 14.17
N GLU A 65 -0.38 14.16 14.52
CA GLU A 65 -0.56 15.59 14.74
C GLU A 65 -1.05 16.30 13.46
N GLU A 66 -0.44 15.99 12.31
CA GLU A 66 -0.84 16.53 11.01
C GLU A 66 -2.22 16.05 10.57
N LEU A 67 -2.53 14.76 10.73
CA LEU A 67 -3.84 14.21 10.41
C LEU A 67 -4.95 14.90 11.21
N TYR A 68 -4.75 15.08 12.51
CA TYR A 68 -5.73 15.72 13.38
C TYR A 68 -5.88 17.21 13.08
N ALA A 69 -4.76 17.94 13.00
CA ALA A 69 -4.76 19.38 12.73
C ALA A 69 -5.35 19.68 11.34
N GLY A 70 -4.98 18.91 10.32
CA GLY A 70 -5.50 19.04 8.97
C GLY A 70 -7.01 18.80 8.89
N GLY A 71 -7.51 17.74 9.55
CA GLY A 71 -8.95 17.46 9.62
C GLY A 71 -9.73 18.58 10.30
N LYS A 72 -9.22 19.10 11.43
CA LYS A 72 -9.82 20.23 12.15
C LYS A 72 -9.87 21.49 11.30
N ALA A 73 -8.77 21.83 10.63
CA ALA A 73 -8.67 23.02 9.78
C ALA A 73 -9.68 22.97 8.61
N VAL A 74 -9.81 21.81 7.95
CA VAL A 74 -10.80 21.62 6.87
C VAL A 74 -12.22 21.78 7.41
N LEU A 75 -12.54 21.16 8.55
CA LEU A 75 -13.86 21.24 9.15
C LEU A 75 -14.26 22.69 9.50
N GLU A 76 -13.34 23.45 10.11
CA GLU A 76 -13.56 24.86 10.45
C GLU A 76 -13.76 25.73 9.21
N ALA A 77 -12.91 25.55 8.18
CA ALA A 77 -13.01 26.29 6.93
C ALA A 77 -14.34 26.02 6.19
N THR A 78 -14.74 24.75 6.08
CA THR A 78 -16.04 24.39 5.48
C THR A 78 -17.20 24.96 6.29
N GLY A 79 -17.11 24.89 7.62
CA GLY A 79 -18.13 25.45 8.52
C GLY A 79 -18.25 26.97 8.51
N GLN A 80 -17.24 27.70 8.05
CA GLN A 80 -17.31 29.16 7.80
C GLN A 80 -17.88 29.45 6.41
N GLN A 81 -17.50 28.68 5.40
CA GLN A 81 -17.96 28.87 4.03
C GLN A 81 -19.46 28.59 3.86
N TRP A 82 -20.02 27.70 4.66
CA TRP A 82 -21.42 27.26 4.56
C TRP A 82 -22.36 27.94 5.58
N ARG A 83 -21.87 28.95 6.31
CA ARG A 83 -22.70 29.87 7.10
C ARG A 83 -23.03 31.11 6.29
#